data_AF-A0A7V3A6I2-F1
#
_entry.id   AF-A0A7V3A6I2-F1
#
_cell.length_a   1.000
_cell.length_b   1.000
_cell.length_c   1.000
_cell.angle_alpha   90.00
_cell.angle_beta   90.00
_cell.angle_gamma   90.00
#
_symmetry.space_group_name_H-M   'P 1'
#
loop_
_entity.id
_entity.type
_entity.pdbx_description
1 polymer ?
#
loop_
_entity_poly.entity_id
_entity_poly.type
_entity_poly.pdbx_seq_one_letter_code
_entity_poly.pdbx_strand_id
1 'polypeptide(L)'
;MERSLAELFRLHPQLDSFFEAVRQLGGQFPLGAEEMVALGQAYFERYPEKFVKRDLEEVRLGYQLTRFCLLEKALDNFPEEVKGFFRRAFDQPPAISEILQEFRESDHGEKLADYFSQLQAALSAMKNTVDELPKGMVKERFLGGISTLFNVVYLLKILISRA
;
A
#
# COMPACT_ATOMS: atom_id res chain seq x y z
N MET A 1 -7.45 -15.45 16.87
CA MET A 1 -7.51 -15.83 15.45
C MET A 1 -7.30 -14.54 14.68
N GLU A 2 -6.10 -14.37 14.10
CA GLU A 2 -5.83 -13.21 13.25
C GLU A 2 -6.75 -13.29 12.03
N ARG A 3 -7.51 -12.23 11.78
CA ARG A 3 -8.42 -12.19 10.62
C ARG A 3 -7.61 -11.85 9.38
N SER A 4 -7.83 -12.59 8.30
CA SER A 4 -7.22 -12.28 7.01
C SER A 4 -7.78 -10.97 6.43
N LEU A 5 -7.02 -10.31 5.55
CA LEU A 5 -7.51 -9.13 4.84
C LEU A 5 -8.75 -9.43 3.98
N ALA A 6 -8.87 -10.64 3.43
CA ALA A 6 -10.03 -11.02 2.64
C ALA A 6 -11.30 -11.08 3.49
N GLU A 7 -11.23 -11.66 4.69
CA GLU A 7 -12.36 -11.68 5.63
C GLU A 7 -12.70 -10.26 6.09
N LEU A 8 -11.69 -9.47 6.42
CA LEU A 8 -11.88 -8.08 6.83
C LEU A 8 -12.55 -7.27 5.71
N PHE A 9 -12.10 -7.43 4.47
CA PHE A 9 -12.70 -6.78 3.31
C PHE A 9 -14.17 -7.18 3.16
N ARG A 10 -14.52 -8.45 3.30
CA ARG A 10 -15.92 -8.92 3.23
C ARG A 10 -16.81 -8.31 4.32
N LEU A 11 -16.28 -8.13 5.53
CA LEU A 11 -17.01 -7.53 6.66
C LEU A 11 -17.24 -6.03 6.51
N HIS A 12 -16.41 -5.36 5.70
CA HIS A 12 -16.42 -3.92 5.51
C HIS A 12 -16.86 -3.55 4.08
N PRO A 13 -18.16 -3.29 3.84
CA PRO A 13 -18.68 -3.03 2.50
C PRO A 13 -18.15 -1.73 1.88
N GLN A 14 -17.83 -0.73 2.70
CA GLN A 14 -17.21 0.52 2.26
C GLN A 14 -15.68 0.45 2.42
N LEU A 15 -14.94 0.91 1.40
CA LEU A 15 -13.48 0.89 1.41
C LEU A 15 -12.88 1.69 2.56
N ASP A 16 -13.44 2.84 2.90
CA ASP A 16 -12.93 3.67 4.01
C ASP A 16 -12.99 2.91 5.34
N SER A 17 -14.10 2.22 5.61
CA SER A 17 -14.23 1.39 6.81
C SER A 17 -13.26 0.20 6.82
N PHE A 18 -12.96 -0.38 5.66
CA PHE A 18 -11.95 -1.42 5.53
C PHE A 18 -10.54 -0.85 5.79
N PHE A 19 -10.23 0.33 5.25
CA PHE A 19 -8.94 1.00 5.43
C PHE A 19 -8.68 1.38 6.90
N GLU A 20 -9.71 1.85 7.60
CA GLU A 20 -9.64 2.07 9.05
C GLU A 20 -9.32 0.77 9.80
N ALA A 21 -10.02 -0.31 9.46
CA ALA A 21 -9.78 -1.61 10.10
C ALA A 21 -8.37 -2.15 9.81
N VAL A 22 -7.85 -1.99 8.59
CA VAL A 22 -6.47 -2.38 8.26
C VAL A 22 -5.44 -1.53 9.00
N ARG A 23 -5.67 -0.21 9.16
CA ARG A 23 -4.79 0.67 9.94
C ARG A 23 -4.71 0.26 11.41
N GLN A 24 -5.82 -0.19 11.98
CA GLN A 24 -5.85 -0.69 13.36
C GLN A 24 -4.99 -1.93 13.58
N LEU A 25 -4.67 -2.69 12.52
CA LEU A 25 -3.72 -3.80 12.59
C LEU A 25 -2.26 -3.33 12.67
N GLY A 26 -1.97 -2.06 12.37
CA GLY A 26 -0.64 -1.47 12.53
C GLY A 26 0.46 -2.11 11.66
N GLY A 27 0.10 -2.79 10.57
CA GLY A 27 1.01 -3.57 9.71
C GLY A 27 1.12 -5.06 10.08
N GLN A 28 0.53 -5.45 11.22
CA GLN A 28 0.55 -6.81 11.76
C GLN A 28 -0.54 -7.67 11.14
N PHE A 29 -0.40 -7.95 9.85
CA PHE A 29 -1.25 -8.87 9.12
C PHE A 29 -0.46 -9.66 8.07
N PRO A 30 -0.89 -10.88 7.72
CA PRO A 30 -0.28 -11.63 6.63
C PRO A 30 -0.62 -11.00 5.28
N LEU A 31 0.36 -10.95 4.39
CA LEU A 31 0.21 -10.46 3.01
C LEU A 31 1.17 -11.23 2.08
N GLY A 32 1.11 -12.56 2.12
CA GLY A 32 1.80 -13.42 1.18
C GLY A 32 1.00 -13.60 -0.11
N ALA A 33 1.49 -14.46 -1.00
CA ALA A 33 0.83 -14.72 -2.27
C ALA A 33 -0.61 -15.24 -2.08
N GLU A 34 -0.82 -16.14 -1.11
CA GLU A 34 -2.14 -16.69 -0.80
C GLU A 34 -3.11 -15.61 -0.31
N GLU A 35 -2.68 -14.73 0.59
CA GLU A 35 -3.51 -13.63 1.09
C GLU A 35 -3.80 -12.58 0.02
N MET A 36 -2.83 -12.27 -0.84
CA MET A 36 -3.04 -11.38 -1.99
C MET A 36 -4.08 -11.95 -2.95
N VAL A 37 -4.01 -13.27 -3.24
CA VAL A 37 -5.02 -13.97 -4.06
C VAL A 37 -6.39 -13.93 -3.38
N ALA A 38 -6.46 -14.26 -2.09
CA ALA A 38 -7.72 -14.28 -1.35
C ALA A 38 -8.37 -12.88 -1.27
N LEU A 39 -7.58 -11.83 -1.04
CA LEU A 39 -8.07 -10.45 -1.05
C LEU A 39 -8.57 -10.05 -2.43
N GLY A 40 -7.83 -10.40 -3.49
CA GLY A 40 -8.25 -10.15 -4.86
C GLY A 40 -9.54 -10.89 -5.24
N GLN A 41 -9.72 -12.13 -4.79
CA GLN A 41 -10.96 -12.87 -4.98
C GLN A 41 -12.13 -12.20 -4.25
N ALA A 42 -11.96 -11.83 -2.98
CA ALA A 42 -12.97 -11.08 -2.23
C ALA A 42 -13.34 -9.74 -2.90
N TYR A 43 -12.36 -9.08 -3.52
CA TYR A 43 -12.60 -7.90 -4.35
C TYR A 43 -13.50 -8.20 -5.56
N PHE A 44 -13.18 -9.23 -6.34
CA PHE A 44 -13.94 -9.60 -7.53
C PHE A 44 -15.30 -10.26 -7.23
N GLU A 45 -15.49 -10.83 -6.04
CA GLU A 45 -16.83 -11.23 -5.55
C GLU A 45 -17.75 -10.02 -5.42
N ARG A 46 -17.22 -8.89 -4.93
CA ARG A 46 -17.96 -7.63 -4.77
C ARG A 46 -18.08 -6.83 -6.07
N TYR A 47 -17.03 -6.83 -6.87
CA TYR A 47 -16.95 -6.12 -8.15
C TYR A 47 -16.61 -7.12 -9.28
N PRO A 48 -17.59 -7.92 -9.72
CA PRO A 48 -17.36 -8.92 -10.76
C PRO A 48 -16.87 -8.29 -12.05
N GLU A 49 -15.85 -8.90 -12.66
CA GLU A 49 -15.30 -8.39 -13.90
C GLU A 49 -16.34 -8.46 -15.04
N LYS A 50 -16.48 -7.34 -15.76
CA LYS A 50 -17.33 -7.24 -16.95
C LYS A 50 -16.45 -7.13 -18.20
N PHE A 51 -16.35 -8.21 -18.98
CA PHE A 51 -15.51 -8.29 -20.18
C PHE A 51 -15.86 -7.29 -21.31
N VAL A 52 -17.11 -6.82 -21.36
CA VAL A 52 -17.62 -5.98 -22.46
C VAL A 52 -17.57 -4.47 -22.16
N LYS A 53 -17.60 -4.10 -20.87
CA LYS A 53 -17.45 -2.71 -20.41
C LYS A 53 -16.64 -2.74 -19.11
N ARG A 54 -15.31 -2.61 -19.24
CA ARG A 54 -14.45 -2.37 -18.08
C ARG A 54 -14.93 -1.09 -17.40
N ASP A 55 -15.41 -1.23 -16.18
CA ASP A 55 -15.71 -0.07 -15.36
C ASP A 55 -14.40 0.51 -14.84
N LEU A 56 -14.04 1.69 -15.34
CA LEU A 56 -12.80 2.38 -14.96
C LEU A 56 -12.79 2.71 -13.46
N GLU A 57 -13.97 2.86 -12.84
CA GLU A 57 -14.09 3.08 -11.41
C GLU A 57 -13.71 1.82 -10.63
N GLU A 58 -14.27 0.66 -10.98
CA GLU A 58 -13.93 -0.62 -10.35
C GLU A 58 -12.45 -1.00 -10.59
N VAL A 59 -11.82 -0.54 -11.68
CA VAL A 59 -10.36 -0.72 -11.83
C VAL A 59 -9.60 0.17 -10.83
N ARG A 60 -10.00 1.45 -10.74
CA ARG A 60 -9.38 2.44 -9.85
C ARG A 60 -9.51 2.05 -8.37
N LEU A 61 -10.68 1.57 -7.94
CA LEU A 61 -10.92 1.08 -6.58
C LEU A 61 -10.03 -0.11 -6.26
N GLY A 62 -9.85 -1.03 -7.21
CA GLY A 62 -8.95 -2.18 -7.03
C GLY A 62 -7.49 -1.75 -6.87
N TYR A 63 -7.01 -0.76 -7.62
CA TYR A 63 -5.67 -0.19 -7.42
C TYR A 63 -5.53 0.54 -6.09
N GLN A 64 -6.56 1.27 -5.66
CA GLN A 64 -6.57 1.93 -4.36
C GLN A 64 -6.48 0.92 -3.22
N LEU A 65 -7.27 -0.15 -3.29
CA LEU A 65 -7.28 -1.25 -2.32
C LEU A 65 -5.89 -1.89 -2.17
N THR A 66 -5.30 -2.33 -3.29
CA THR A 66 -4.00 -3.02 -3.27
C THR A 66 -2.88 -2.09 -2.83
N ARG A 67 -2.85 -0.85 -3.34
CA ARG A 67 -1.89 0.18 -2.93
C ARG A 67 -1.93 0.40 -1.42
N PHE A 68 -3.12 0.55 -0.86
CA PHE A 68 -3.31 0.79 0.56
C PHE A 68 -2.75 -0.36 1.41
N CYS A 69 -3.14 -1.60 1.11
CA CYS A 69 -2.72 -2.77 1.88
C CYS A 69 -1.20 -2.98 1.80
N LEU A 70 -0.60 -2.79 0.62
CA LEU A 70 0.84 -2.87 0.42
C LEU A 70 1.57 -1.80 1.23
N LEU A 71 1.10 -0.55 1.21
CA LEU A 71 1.72 0.53 1.98
C LEU A 71 1.63 0.26 3.49
N GLU A 72 0.45 -0.06 4.01
CA GLU A 72 0.28 -0.33 5.44
C GLU A 72 1.11 -1.54 5.89
N LYS A 73 1.29 -2.54 5.02
CA LYS A 73 2.19 -3.67 5.31
C LYS A 73 3.66 -3.26 5.30
N ALA A 74 4.07 -2.41 4.36
CA ALA A 74 5.45 -1.93 4.26
C ALA A 74 5.88 -1.08 5.47
N LEU A 75 4.90 -0.51 6.17
CA LEU A 75 5.07 0.32 7.36
C LEU A 75 5.04 -0.48 8.67
N ASP A 76 5.01 -1.81 8.61
CA ASP A 76 5.06 -2.68 9.78
C ASP A 76 6.29 -2.34 10.65
N ASN A 77 6.09 -2.32 11.97
CA ASN A 77 7.09 -1.95 13.00
C ASN A 77 7.63 -0.51 12.94
N PHE A 78 7.10 0.38 12.10
CA PHE A 78 7.50 1.79 12.11
C PHE A 78 6.82 2.54 13.27
N PRO A 79 7.48 3.54 13.89
CA PRO A 79 6.81 4.45 14.83
C PRO A 79 5.65 5.20 14.16
N GLU A 80 4.62 5.54 14.92
CA GLU A 80 3.38 6.10 14.34
C GLU A 80 3.60 7.43 13.61
N GLU A 81 4.51 8.28 14.09
CA GLU A 81 4.89 9.52 13.40
C GLU A 81 5.52 9.24 12.03
N VAL A 82 6.40 8.24 11.95
CA VAL A 82 7.05 7.80 10.70
C VAL A 82 6.01 7.20 9.75
N LYS A 83 5.05 6.42 10.26
CA LYS A 83 3.91 5.92 9.47
C LYS A 83 3.09 7.07 8.92
N GLY A 84 2.80 8.08 9.75
CA GLY A 84 2.10 9.31 9.37
C GLY A 84 2.79 10.06 8.23
N PHE A 85 4.11 10.23 8.32
CA PHE A 85 4.94 10.83 7.27
C PHE A 85 4.78 10.10 5.94
N PHE A 86 5.02 8.79 5.91
CA PHE A 86 4.93 8.05 4.65
C PHE A 86 3.50 8.05 4.11
N ARG A 87 2.47 7.82 4.95
CA ARG A 87 1.07 7.89 4.52
C ARG A 87 0.75 9.23 3.84
N ARG A 88 1.17 10.36 4.43
CA ARG A 88 1.02 11.70 3.82
C ARG A 88 1.78 11.81 2.50
N ALA A 89 3.02 11.34 2.43
CA ALA A 89 3.84 11.40 1.22
C ALA A 89 3.24 10.60 0.04
N PHE A 90 2.65 9.43 0.31
CA PHE A 90 1.98 8.60 -0.70
C PHE A 90 0.60 9.13 -1.10
N ASP A 91 -0.12 9.77 -0.18
CA ASP A 91 -1.44 10.37 -0.44
C ASP A 91 -1.33 11.70 -1.19
N GLN A 92 -0.27 12.48 -0.91
CA GLN A 92 -0.08 13.82 -1.45
C GLN A 92 1.29 13.97 -2.15
N PRO A 93 1.56 13.25 -3.27
CA PRO A 93 2.83 13.34 -3.97
C PRO A 93 3.30 14.77 -4.34
N PRO A 94 2.41 15.70 -4.74
CA PRO A 94 2.80 17.08 -5.02
C PRO A 94 3.36 17.84 -3.80
N ALA A 95 2.99 17.44 -2.57
CA ALA A 95 3.39 18.09 -1.33
C ALA A 95 4.59 17.41 -0.64
N ILE A 96 5.21 16.39 -1.25
CA ILE A 96 6.30 15.61 -0.61
C ILE A 96 7.43 16.51 -0.12
N SER A 97 7.81 17.54 -0.87
CA SER A 97 8.91 18.44 -0.45
C SER A 97 8.62 19.16 0.87
N GLU A 98 7.39 19.62 1.08
CA GLU A 98 6.95 20.28 2.31
C GLU A 98 6.86 19.27 3.47
N ILE A 99 6.20 18.13 3.23
CA ILE A 99 6.08 17.02 4.20
C ILE A 99 7.46 16.53 4.64
N LEU A 100 8.43 16.49 3.72
CA LEU A 100 9.81 16.09 3.99
C LEU A 100 10.56 17.09 4.87
N GLN A 101 10.34 18.39 4.66
CA GLN A 101 10.95 19.42 5.50
C GLN A 101 10.40 19.36 6.92
N GLU A 102 9.07 19.29 7.07
CA GLU A 102 8.41 19.11 8.37
C GLU A 102 8.95 17.88 9.12
N PHE A 103 9.07 16.74 8.43
CA PHE A 103 9.53 15.52 9.08
C PHE A 103 11.01 15.57 9.50
N ARG A 104 11.86 16.33 8.82
CA ARG A 104 13.27 16.47 9.21
C ARG A 104 13.46 17.23 10.51
N GLU A 105 12.51 18.08 10.86
CA GLU A 105 12.51 18.84 12.12
C GLU A 105 11.94 18.02 13.29
N SER A 106 11.42 16.82 13.03
CA SER A 106 10.94 15.89 14.07
C SER A 106 12.05 15.13 14.79
N ASP A 107 11.70 14.50 15.91
CA ASP A 107 12.58 13.60 16.67
C ASP A 107 13.10 12.39 15.85
N HIS A 108 12.46 12.10 14.72
CA HIS A 108 12.81 11.01 13.81
C HIS A 108 13.53 11.47 12.53
N GLY A 109 13.73 12.78 12.36
CA GLY A 109 14.27 13.37 11.13
C GLY A 109 15.65 12.83 10.73
N GLU A 110 16.55 12.65 11.70
CA GLU A 110 17.90 12.13 11.45
C GLU A 110 17.90 10.69 10.91
N LYS A 111 16.87 9.89 11.24
CA LYS A 111 16.73 8.48 10.84
C LYS A 111 15.94 8.29 9.55
N LEU A 112 15.53 9.38 8.90
CA LEU A 112 14.73 9.35 7.68
C LEU A 112 15.33 8.44 6.60
N ALA A 113 16.64 8.49 6.39
CA ALA A 113 17.32 7.65 5.39
C ALA A 113 17.18 6.15 5.71
N ASP A 114 17.29 5.78 6.98
CA ASP A 114 17.16 4.40 7.45
C ASP A 114 15.71 3.90 7.29
N TYR A 115 14.74 4.72 7.68
CA TYR A 115 13.32 4.39 7.50
C TYR A 115 12.96 4.28 6.02
N PHE A 116 13.49 5.17 5.18
CA PHE A 116 13.28 5.09 3.74
C PHE A 116 13.90 3.83 3.12
N SER A 117 15.10 3.44 3.56
CA SER A 117 15.75 2.20 3.13
C SER A 117 14.92 0.96 3.52
N GLN A 118 14.42 0.91 4.75
CA GLN A 118 13.56 -0.17 5.25
C GLN A 118 12.26 -0.27 4.44
N LEU A 119 11.60 0.88 4.20
CA LEU A 119 10.39 0.93 3.38
C LEU A 119 10.66 0.41 1.96
N GLN A 120 11.76 0.85 1.35
CA GLN A 120 12.13 0.43 0.00
C GLN A 120 12.39 -1.08 -0.07
N ALA A 121 13.08 -1.64 0.92
CA ALA A 121 13.30 -3.07 1.03
C ALA A 121 11.99 -3.85 1.17
N ALA A 122 11.07 -3.41 2.04
CA ALA A 122 9.77 -4.03 2.24
C ALA A 122 8.91 -4.02 0.96
N LEU A 123 8.84 -2.87 0.27
CA LEU A 123 8.14 -2.75 -1.01
C LEU A 123 8.77 -3.61 -2.11
N SER A 124 10.10 -3.75 -2.12
CA SER A 124 10.81 -4.59 -3.08
C SER A 124 10.54 -6.08 -2.84
N ALA A 125 10.50 -6.51 -1.59
CA ALA A 125 10.13 -7.88 -1.23
C ALA A 125 8.69 -8.19 -1.67
N MET A 126 7.74 -7.31 -1.38
CA MET A 126 6.35 -7.48 -1.83
C MET A 126 6.22 -7.44 -3.35
N LYS A 127 7.04 -6.65 -4.06
CA LYS A 127 7.07 -6.67 -5.53
C LYS A 127 7.41 -8.04 -6.07
N ASN A 128 8.39 -8.72 -5.49
CA ASN A 128 8.75 -10.07 -5.90
C ASN A 128 7.56 -11.03 -5.70
N THR A 129 6.85 -10.94 -4.58
CA THR A 129 5.63 -11.72 -4.34
C THR A 129 4.55 -11.42 -5.37
N VAL A 130 4.32 -10.14 -5.70
CA VAL A 130 3.36 -9.73 -6.74
C VAL A 130 3.74 -10.28 -8.11
N ASP A 131 5.03 -10.24 -8.47
CA ASP A 131 5.56 -10.75 -9.73
C ASP A 131 5.41 -12.28 -9.85
N GLU A 132 5.36 -13.00 -8.73
CA GLU A 132 5.16 -14.45 -8.67
C GLU A 132 3.68 -14.87 -8.67
N LEU A 133 2.73 -13.94 -8.47
CA LEU A 133 1.30 -14.26 -8.49
C LEU A 133 0.89 -14.95 -9.81
N PRO A 134 -0.11 -15.86 -9.78
CA PRO A 134 -0.68 -16.44 -10.98
C PRO A 134 -1.16 -15.36 -11.96
N LYS A 135 -1.00 -15.63 -13.26
CA LYS A 135 -1.53 -14.71 -14.29
C LYS A 135 -3.03 -14.56 -14.13
N GLY A 136 -3.51 -13.32 -14.16
CA GLY A 136 -4.93 -13.01 -14.05
C GLY A 136 -5.17 -11.63 -13.44
N MET A 137 -6.43 -11.30 -13.26
CA MET A 137 -6.85 -9.94 -12.87
C MET A 137 -6.40 -9.53 -11.46
N VAL A 138 -6.29 -10.49 -10.53
CA VAL A 138 -5.75 -10.20 -9.20
C VAL A 138 -4.32 -9.67 -9.31
N LYS A 139 -3.47 -10.36 -10.08
CA LYS A 139 -2.11 -9.90 -10.35
C LYS A 139 -2.09 -8.53 -11.00
N GLU A 140 -2.97 -8.26 -11.97
CA GLU A 140 -3.06 -6.93 -12.59
C GLU A 140 -3.39 -5.82 -11.58
N ARG A 141 -4.30 -6.08 -10.62
CA ARG A 141 -4.63 -5.10 -9.56
C ARG A 141 -3.45 -4.85 -8.62
N PHE A 142 -2.70 -5.88 -8.26
CA PHE A 142 -1.51 -5.72 -7.42
C PHE A 142 -0.35 -5.05 -8.17
N LEU A 143 -0.11 -5.40 -9.44
CA LEU A 143 0.88 -4.74 -10.29
C LEU A 143 0.58 -3.25 -10.46
N GLY A 144 -0.69 -2.88 -10.69
CA GLY A 144 -1.12 -1.49 -10.76
C GLY A 144 -0.89 -0.75 -9.43
N GLY A 145 -1.35 -1.33 -8.32
CA GLY A 145 -1.15 -0.75 -6.98
C GLY A 145 0.31 -0.54 -6.64
N ILE A 146 1.15 -1.55 -6.80
CA ILE A 146 2.57 -1.46 -6.42
C ILE A 146 3.36 -0.52 -7.33
N SER A 147 3.04 -0.46 -8.62
CA SER A 147 3.70 0.47 -9.56
C SER A 147 3.47 1.93 -9.14
N THR A 148 2.27 2.27 -8.66
CA THR A 148 2.00 3.62 -8.15
C THR A 148 2.80 3.95 -6.88
N LEU A 149 3.09 2.96 -6.03
CA LEU A 149 3.98 3.16 -4.88
C LEU A 149 5.41 3.45 -5.33
N PHE A 150 5.93 2.70 -6.33
CA PHE A 150 7.30 2.92 -6.82
C PHE A 150 7.50 4.31 -7.47
N ASN A 151 6.45 4.91 -8.04
CA ASN A 151 6.52 6.29 -8.52
C ASN A 151 6.79 7.28 -7.37
N VAL A 152 6.11 7.11 -6.23
CA VAL A 152 6.31 7.96 -5.05
C VAL A 152 7.67 7.67 -4.40
N VAL A 153 8.07 6.40 -4.30
CA VAL A 153 9.40 6.01 -3.80
C VAL A 153 10.51 6.67 -4.62
N TYR A 154 10.35 6.73 -5.95
CA TYR A 154 11.31 7.42 -6.82
C TYR A 154 11.43 8.91 -6.49
N LEU A 155 10.29 9.60 -6.29
CA LEU A 155 10.29 11.02 -5.89
C LEU A 155 10.94 11.22 -4.53
N LEU A 156 10.58 10.41 -3.52
CA LEU A 156 11.19 10.42 -2.19
C LEU A 156 12.70 10.20 -2.28
N LYS A 157 13.16 9.21 -3.06
CA LYS A 157 14.58 8.94 -3.26
C LYS A 157 15.33 10.18 -3.76
N ILE A 158 14.81 10.86 -4.78
CA ILE A 158 15.42 12.07 -5.33
C ILE A 158 15.52 13.15 -4.26
N LEU A 159 14.43 13.42 -3.54
CA LEU A 159 14.36 14.52 -2.57
C LEU A 159 15.19 14.24 -1.32
N ILE A 160 15.25 12.99 -0.87
CA ILE A 160 16.10 12.56 0.24
C ILE A 160 17.57 12.66 -0.15
N SER A 161 17.97 12.26 -1.36
CA SER A 161 19.37 12.29 -1.81
C SER A 161 19.94 13.68 -2.10
N ARG A 162 19.09 14.71 -2.21
CA ARG A 162 19.48 16.09 -2.55
C ARG A 162 19.79 16.96 -1.33
N ALA A 163 19.60 16.42 -0.13
CA ALA A 163 19.87 17.10 1.13
C ALA A 163 21.14 16.57 1.78
#